data_AF-A0A2R6I140-F1
#
_entry.id   AF-A0A2R6I140-F1
#
_cell.length_a   1.000
_cell.length_b   1.000
_cell.length_c   1.000
_cell.angle_alpha   90.00
_cell.angle_beta   90.00
_cell.angle_gamma   90.00
#
_symmetry.space_group_name_H-M   'P 1'
#
loop_
_entity.id
_entity.type
_entity.pdbx_description
1 polymer ?
#
loop_
_entity_poly.entity_id
_entity_poly.type
_entity_poly.pdbx_seq_one_letter_code
_entity_poly.pdbx_strand_id
1 'polypeptide(L)'
;MDISRVRSSTTWGLDAGAEEALDASAFEEYVAGMADTYGDGGVWGLESAPDAEFETAYVQRLPVTRDASGQPGGAQPTLVPEEIDRAESYPIVDAAVSVHRVGDRHRYRLWAAVDVRNETFARDADASVLSSGVSVRGGEVTSTASISRDDGAAVVGFDDETVTRFPLEETTESVGTQDRIEAEGYYVAEWDGSVGGTQSLNGAFEVDREDDHAFRWTVAGGYTFIQEI
;
A
#
# COMPACT_ATOMS: atom_id res chain seq x y z
N MET A 1 -10.28 -27.11 16.15
CA MET A 1 -9.49 -26.44 15.11
C MET A 1 -9.84 -24.98 15.23
N ASP A 2 -8.90 -24.17 15.72
CA ASP A 2 -9.15 -22.76 16.01
C ASP A 2 -8.49 -21.89 14.94
N ILE A 3 -9.22 -20.88 14.47
CA ILE A 3 -8.73 -19.90 13.49
C ILE A 3 -8.15 -18.72 14.27
N SER A 4 -6.89 -18.38 13.98
CA SER A 4 -6.21 -17.23 14.57
C SER A 4 -5.93 -16.17 13.51
N ARG A 5 -6.26 -14.90 13.81
CA ARG A 5 -5.99 -13.75 12.94
C ARG A 5 -4.95 -12.84 13.57
N VAL A 6 -3.94 -12.46 12.80
CA VAL A 6 -2.88 -11.51 13.18
C VAL A 6 -3.01 -10.29 12.30
N ARG A 7 -2.93 -9.10 12.90
CA ARG A 7 -3.01 -7.81 12.21
C ARG A 7 -1.99 -6.86 12.79
N SER A 8 -1.32 -6.12 11.92
CA SER A 8 -0.40 -5.04 12.26
C SER A 8 -0.75 -3.81 11.43
N SER A 9 -0.55 -2.64 12.02
CA SER A 9 -0.74 -1.35 11.35
C SER A 9 0.24 -0.33 11.88
N THR A 10 0.57 0.65 11.06
CA THR A 10 1.45 1.75 11.45
C THR A 10 1.08 3.01 10.68
N THR A 11 1.38 4.16 11.27
CA THR A 11 1.11 5.48 10.69
C THR A 11 2.33 6.38 10.87
N TRP A 12 2.77 7.00 9.78
CA TRP A 12 3.82 8.02 9.77
C TRP A 12 3.24 9.40 9.49
N GLY A 13 3.80 10.42 10.12
CA GLY A 13 3.61 11.80 9.69
C GLY A 13 4.76 12.17 8.77
N LEU A 14 4.45 12.67 7.58
CA LEU A 14 5.41 13.14 6.60
C LEU A 14 5.17 14.63 6.38
N ASP A 15 6.15 15.45 6.74
CA ASP A 15 6.08 16.89 6.53
C ASP A 15 6.74 17.24 5.18
N ALA A 16 6.22 18.27 4.51
CA ALA A 16 6.79 18.73 3.25
C ALA A 16 8.27 19.11 3.45
N GLY A 17 9.16 18.44 2.70
CA GLY A 17 10.60 18.68 2.74
C GLY A 17 11.37 18.03 3.90
N ALA A 18 10.73 17.18 4.72
CA ALA A 18 11.39 16.46 5.82
C ALA A 18 11.37 14.94 5.60
N GLU A 19 12.58 14.37 5.55
CA GLU A 19 12.92 12.93 5.59
C GLU A 19 12.69 12.11 4.30
N GLU A 20 13.23 10.88 4.29
CA GLU A 20 13.64 9.98 3.18
C GLU A 20 12.66 9.81 2.01
N ALA A 21 12.51 10.88 1.24
CA ALA A 21 11.79 10.86 -0.01
C ALA A 21 12.69 10.35 -1.14
N LEU A 22 12.12 9.57 -2.04
CA LEU A 22 12.78 9.10 -3.25
C LEU A 22 12.61 10.12 -4.37
N ASP A 23 13.71 10.38 -5.09
CA ASP A 23 13.66 11.03 -6.39
C ASP A 23 13.18 10.05 -7.48
N ALA A 24 13.04 10.53 -8.72
CA ALA A 24 12.50 9.73 -9.82
C ALA A 24 13.32 8.46 -10.08
N SER A 25 14.66 8.56 -10.05
CA SER A 25 15.55 7.43 -10.34
C SER A 25 15.49 6.38 -9.23
N ALA A 26 15.56 6.80 -7.97
CA ALA A 26 15.46 5.90 -6.83
C ALA A 26 14.08 5.23 -6.76
N PHE A 27 13.03 5.96 -7.11
CA PHE A 27 11.69 5.39 -7.19
C PHE A 27 11.54 4.38 -8.34
N GLU A 28 12.14 4.62 -9.50
CA GLU A 28 12.16 3.65 -10.61
C GLU A 28 12.86 2.35 -10.21
N GLU A 29 14.01 2.43 -9.53
CA GLU A 29 14.71 1.26 -8.98
C GLU A 29 13.85 0.51 -7.96
N TYR A 30 13.16 1.24 -7.07
CA TYR A 30 12.22 0.65 -6.13
C TYR A 30 11.08 -0.09 -6.84
N VAL A 31 10.45 0.54 -7.84
CA VAL A 31 9.38 -0.06 -8.64
C VAL A 31 9.85 -1.35 -9.31
N ALA A 32 11.04 -1.35 -9.93
CA ALA A 32 11.60 -2.52 -10.57
C ALA A 32 11.80 -3.67 -9.57
N GLY A 33 12.35 -3.36 -8.38
CA GLY A 33 12.51 -4.33 -7.31
C GLY A 33 11.18 -4.89 -6.81
N MET A 34 10.12 -4.06 -6.71
CA MET A 34 8.79 -4.52 -6.32
C MET A 34 8.15 -5.39 -7.39
N ALA A 35 8.30 -5.05 -8.67
CA ALA A 35 7.83 -5.87 -9.78
C ALA A 35 8.49 -7.26 -9.78
N ASP A 36 9.80 -7.33 -9.55
CA ASP A 36 10.54 -8.60 -9.42
C ASP A 36 10.10 -9.42 -8.20
N THR A 37 9.81 -8.74 -7.08
CA THR A 37 9.41 -9.40 -5.82
C THR A 37 8.01 -10.01 -5.92
N TYR A 38 7.05 -9.18 -6.31
CA TYR A 38 5.64 -9.52 -6.22
C TYR A 38 5.11 -10.18 -7.50
N GLY A 39 5.69 -9.86 -8.66
CA GLY A 39 5.36 -10.48 -9.95
C GLY A 39 3.96 -10.15 -10.49
N ASP A 40 3.17 -9.40 -9.73
CA ASP A 40 1.77 -9.03 -10.00
C ASP A 40 1.65 -7.65 -10.67
N GLY A 41 2.77 -7.15 -11.22
CA GLY A 41 2.87 -5.82 -11.82
C GLY A 41 3.44 -4.75 -10.87
N GLY A 42 3.66 -5.09 -9.59
CA GLY A 42 4.26 -4.17 -8.62
C GLY A 42 3.48 -2.87 -8.49
N VAL A 43 4.18 -1.75 -8.33
CA VAL A 43 3.56 -0.43 -8.08
C VAL A 43 2.61 0.01 -9.20
N TRP A 44 2.88 -0.36 -10.45
CA TRP A 44 2.07 0.06 -11.59
C TRP A 44 0.97 -0.92 -11.97
N GLY A 45 0.97 -2.13 -11.39
CA GLY A 45 0.02 -3.18 -11.74
C GLY A 45 0.16 -3.60 -13.20
N LEU A 46 -0.95 -3.67 -13.91
CA LEU A 46 -1.02 -4.15 -15.30
C LEU A 46 -0.67 -3.06 -16.32
N GLU A 47 -0.56 -1.81 -15.89
CA GLU A 47 -0.33 -0.65 -16.75
C GLU A 47 1.13 -0.20 -16.70
N SER A 48 1.54 0.65 -17.65
CA SER A 48 2.83 1.32 -17.59
C SER A 48 2.82 2.46 -16.55
N ALA A 49 4.02 2.94 -16.20
CA ALA A 49 4.17 4.18 -15.46
C ALA A 49 3.37 5.32 -16.15
N PRO A 50 2.73 6.21 -15.37
CA PRO A 50 1.93 7.28 -15.93
C PRO A 50 2.79 8.33 -16.65
N ASP A 51 2.24 8.92 -17.71
CA ASP A 51 2.81 10.10 -18.36
C ASP A 51 2.42 11.37 -17.59
N ALA A 52 2.91 11.48 -16.36
CA ALA A 52 2.71 12.62 -15.47
C ALA A 52 4.07 13.06 -14.90
N GLU A 53 4.18 14.34 -14.51
CA GLU A 53 5.41 14.85 -13.94
C GLU A 53 5.59 14.31 -12.52
N PHE A 54 6.56 13.42 -12.33
CA PHE A 54 6.92 12.89 -11.02
C PHE A 54 7.53 13.99 -10.15
N GLU A 55 7.07 14.11 -8.90
CA GLU A 55 7.64 15.03 -7.92
C GLU A 55 8.45 14.32 -6.86
N THR A 56 7.85 13.30 -6.23
CA THR A 56 8.46 12.58 -5.12
C THR A 56 7.74 11.27 -4.81
N ALA A 57 8.38 10.38 -4.07
CA ALA A 57 7.74 9.21 -3.50
C ALA A 57 8.27 8.90 -2.11
N TYR A 58 7.46 8.20 -1.32
CA TYR A 58 7.80 7.70 0.00
C TYR A 58 7.51 6.20 0.03
N VAL A 59 8.40 5.44 0.64
CA VAL A 59 8.32 3.99 0.72
C VAL A 59 8.34 3.55 2.18
N GLN A 60 7.67 2.45 2.47
CA GLN A 60 7.55 1.93 3.81
C GLN A 60 7.54 0.42 3.76
N ARG A 61 8.11 -0.17 4.82
CA ARG A 61 8.01 -1.59 5.08
C ARG A 61 7.45 -1.85 6.48
N LEU A 62 6.49 -2.76 6.56
CA LEU A 62 5.78 -3.15 7.79
C LEU A 62 5.89 -4.67 7.97
N PRO A 63 6.58 -5.15 9.02
CA PRO A 63 6.56 -6.57 9.37
C PRO A 63 5.25 -6.89 10.10
N VAL A 64 4.51 -7.90 9.63
CA VAL A 64 3.25 -8.35 10.24
C VAL A 64 3.56 -9.40 11.31
N THR A 65 3.83 -8.94 12.52
CA THR A 65 4.22 -9.79 13.65
C THR A 65 3.04 -10.01 14.61
N ARG A 66 3.00 -11.19 15.25
CA ARG A 66 2.09 -11.44 16.36
C ARG A 66 2.64 -10.77 17.60
N ASP A 67 1.80 -10.04 18.34
CA ASP A 67 2.11 -9.62 19.72
C ASP A 67 2.23 -10.86 20.62
N ALA A 68 3.39 -11.52 20.59
CA ALA A 68 3.73 -12.60 21.51
C ALA A 68 4.48 -12.02 22.69
N SER A 69 3.92 -12.21 23.89
CA SER A 69 4.53 -11.87 25.17
C SER A 69 5.98 -12.39 25.27
N GLY A 70 6.97 -11.51 25.05
CA GLY A 70 8.33 -11.67 25.55
C GLY A 70 9.45 -11.89 24.54
N GLN A 71 9.19 -12.06 23.25
CA GLN A 71 10.24 -11.95 22.22
C GLN A 71 9.74 -11.13 21.04
N PRO A 72 10.12 -9.85 20.94
CA PRO A 72 9.93 -9.12 19.70
C PRO A 72 10.75 -9.82 18.61
N GLY A 73 10.10 -10.23 17.52
CA GLY A 73 10.78 -10.17 16.23
C GLY A 73 11.28 -8.74 16.09
N GLY A 74 12.59 -8.55 15.98
CA GLY A 74 13.22 -7.25 16.17
C GLY A 74 12.83 -6.20 15.12
N ALA A 75 12.25 -6.62 14.00
CA ALA A 75 11.82 -5.73 12.93
C ALA A 75 10.68 -4.81 13.40
N GLN A 76 10.97 -3.52 13.50
CA GLN A 76 9.99 -2.45 13.65
C GLN A 76 9.62 -1.92 12.26
N PRO A 77 8.40 -1.39 12.07
CA PRO A 77 8.05 -0.70 10.82
C PRO A 77 9.00 0.48 10.56
N THR A 78 9.37 0.72 9.30
CA THR A 78 10.36 1.75 8.93
C THR A 78 10.06 2.38 7.56
N LEU A 79 10.51 3.62 7.37
CA LEU A 79 10.56 4.31 6.08
C LEU A 79 11.84 3.99 5.28
N VAL A 80 12.77 3.22 5.87
CA VAL A 80 14.00 2.73 5.24
C VAL A 80 13.83 1.22 4.98
N PRO A 81 13.23 0.77 3.86
CA PRO A 81 12.81 -0.63 3.72
C PRO A 81 13.93 -1.66 3.91
N GLU A 82 15.17 -1.26 3.60
CA GLU A 82 16.39 -2.07 3.75
C GLU A 82 16.72 -2.45 5.20
N GLU A 83 16.22 -1.73 6.20
CA GLU A 83 16.42 -2.07 7.61
C GLU A 83 15.63 -3.31 8.06
N ILE A 84 14.63 -3.73 7.28
CA ILE A 84 13.89 -4.97 7.51
C ILE A 84 14.36 -6.01 6.49
N ASP A 85 15.00 -7.07 7.00
CA ASP A 85 15.40 -8.22 6.20
C ASP A 85 14.18 -9.08 5.83
N ARG A 86 13.96 -9.28 4.52
CA ARG A 86 12.89 -10.11 3.99
C ARG A 86 13.08 -11.60 4.26
N ALA A 87 14.29 -12.03 4.61
CA ALA A 87 14.54 -13.39 5.07
C ALA A 87 14.03 -13.63 6.50
N GLU A 88 13.62 -12.57 7.23
CA GLU A 88 12.96 -12.77 8.51
C GLU A 88 11.62 -13.49 8.35
N SER A 89 11.30 -14.29 9.36
CA SER A 89 10.23 -15.27 9.38
C SER A 89 8.79 -14.72 9.33
N TYR A 90 8.55 -13.45 9.03
CA TYR A 90 7.22 -12.84 9.11
C TYR A 90 6.77 -12.31 7.75
N PRO A 91 5.46 -12.33 7.44
CA PRO A 91 4.94 -11.61 6.28
C PRO A 91 5.30 -10.13 6.37
N ILE A 92 5.64 -9.55 5.22
CA ILE A 92 6.01 -8.15 5.10
C ILE A 92 5.00 -7.48 4.17
N VAL A 93 4.56 -6.30 4.59
CA VAL A 93 3.85 -5.37 3.70
C VAL A 93 4.85 -4.32 3.23
N ASP A 94 5.07 -4.24 1.93
CA ASP A 94 5.69 -3.08 1.31
C ASP A 94 4.60 -2.12 0.88
N ALA A 95 4.86 -0.82 1.02
CA ALA A 95 3.95 0.20 0.55
C ALA A 95 4.71 1.40 0.01
N ALA A 96 4.04 2.13 -0.89
CA ALA A 96 4.54 3.36 -1.47
C ALA A 96 3.42 4.38 -1.62
N VAL A 97 3.77 5.65 -1.50
CA VAL A 97 2.95 6.77 -1.97
C VAL A 97 3.81 7.64 -2.88
N SER A 98 3.36 7.84 -4.12
CA SER A 98 4.03 8.72 -5.09
C SER A 98 3.17 9.92 -5.43
N VAL A 99 3.80 11.06 -5.65
CA VAL A 99 3.17 12.33 -5.96
C VAL A 99 3.56 12.72 -7.37
N HIS A 100 2.53 12.98 -8.18
CA HIS A 100 2.68 13.39 -9.58
C HIS A 100 1.86 14.64 -9.84
N ARG A 101 2.41 15.58 -10.60
CA ARG A 101 1.68 16.75 -11.07
C ARG A 101 0.85 16.41 -12.31
N VAL A 102 -0.44 16.74 -12.26
CA VAL A 102 -1.43 16.53 -13.33
C VAL A 102 -2.14 17.85 -13.62
N GLY A 103 -1.55 18.65 -14.52
CA GLY A 103 -1.98 20.02 -14.76
C GLY A 103 -1.70 20.92 -13.55
N ASP A 104 -2.76 21.45 -12.94
CA ASP A 104 -2.70 22.29 -11.74
C ASP A 104 -2.89 21.48 -10.44
N ARG A 105 -3.23 20.19 -10.54
CA ARG A 105 -3.50 19.30 -9.41
C ARG A 105 -2.30 18.40 -9.11
N HIS A 106 -2.25 17.90 -7.87
CA HIS A 106 -1.27 16.92 -7.44
C HIS A 106 -1.98 15.63 -7.14
N ARG A 107 -1.58 14.56 -7.85
CA ARG A 107 -2.15 13.23 -7.70
C ARG A 107 -1.24 12.38 -6.84
N TYR A 108 -1.78 11.94 -5.73
CA TYR A 108 -1.17 10.96 -4.84
C TYR A 108 -1.62 9.57 -5.29
N ARG A 109 -0.66 8.71 -5.62
CA ARG A 109 -0.90 7.29 -5.93
C ARG A 109 -0.38 6.44 -4.80
N LEU A 110 -1.26 5.60 -4.24
CA LEU A 110 -0.94 4.66 -3.17
C LEU A 110 -0.75 3.27 -3.76
N TRP A 111 0.23 2.55 -3.25
CA TRP A 111 0.41 1.13 -3.48
C TRP A 111 0.77 0.44 -2.17
N ALA A 112 0.24 -0.75 -1.96
CA ALA A 112 0.72 -1.67 -0.94
C ALA A 112 0.64 -3.09 -1.48
N ALA A 113 1.57 -3.93 -1.06
CA ALA A 113 1.58 -5.35 -1.40
C ALA A 113 2.04 -6.19 -0.23
N VAL A 114 1.52 -7.41 -0.19
CA VAL A 114 1.92 -8.43 0.76
C VAL A 114 2.17 -9.73 0.02
N ASP A 115 3.21 -10.45 0.45
CA ASP A 115 3.53 -11.79 -0.04
C ASP A 115 3.62 -12.75 1.15
N VAL A 116 2.74 -13.75 1.16
CA VAL A 116 2.72 -14.82 2.18
C VAL A 116 3.26 -16.15 1.65
N ARG A 117 3.85 -16.20 0.46
CA ARG A 117 4.38 -17.43 -0.14
C ARG A 117 5.45 -18.08 0.75
N ASN A 118 5.15 -19.29 1.24
CA ASN A 118 5.96 -20.47 1.65
C ASN A 118 7.38 -20.37 2.27
N GLU A 119 8.06 -19.23 2.29
CA GLU A 119 9.43 -19.09 2.80
C GLU A 119 9.48 -18.54 4.25
N THR A 120 8.40 -17.91 4.72
CA THR A 120 8.28 -17.35 6.08
C THR A 120 7.53 -18.29 7.04
N PHE A 121 7.57 -18.03 8.35
CA PHE A 121 6.94 -18.83 9.43
C PHE A 121 5.43 -19.00 9.26
N ALA A 122 4.82 -18.22 8.38
CA ALA A 122 3.41 -18.26 8.01
C ALA A 122 3.14 -19.28 6.88
N ARG A 123 3.84 -20.43 6.86
CA ARG A 123 3.80 -21.42 5.76
C ARG A 123 2.41 -21.90 5.35
N ASP A 124 1.42 -21.75 6.23
CA ASP A 124 0.01 -22.12 6.02
C ASP A 124 -0.94 -20.95 6.34
N ALA A 125 -0.50 -19.70 6.16
CA ALA A 125 -1.29 -18.52 6.46
C ALA A 125 -1.66 -17.75 5.21
N ASP A 126 -2.94 -17.45 5.08
CA ASP A 126 -3.43 -16.58 4.02
C ASP A 126 -3.30 -15.12 4.47
N ALA A 127 -2.80 -14.25 3.58
CA ALA A 127 -3.03 -12.82 3.72
C ALA A 127 -4.54 -12.61 3.85
N SER A 128 -4.95 -11.72 4.76
CA SER A 128 -6.38 -11.57 5.07
C SER A 128 -6.90 -10.13 5.14
N VAL A 129 -6.01 -9.15 5.17
CA VAL A 129 -6.36 -7.74 5.09
C VAL A 129 -5.14 -6.98 4.59
N LEU A 130 -5.38 -5.96 3.77
CA LEU A 130 -4.38 -5.03 3.28
C LEU A 130 -5.04 -3.67 3.11
N SER A 131 -4.42 -2.63 3.64
CA SER A 131 -4.93 -1.27 3.52
C SER A 131 -3.80 -0.27 3.45
N SER A 132 -3.94 0.74 2.60
CA SER A 132 -3.04 1.87 2.47
C SER A 132 -3.86 3.15 2.39
N GLY A 133 -3.48 4.16 3.17
CA GLY A 133 -4.24 5.39 3.26
C GLY A 133 -3.40 6.62 3.53
N VAL A 134 -3.87 7.75 3.01
CA VAL A 134 -3.26 9.06 3.21
C VAL A 134 -4.31 10.02 3.74
N SER A 135 -3.94 10.78 4.77
CA SER A 135 -4.72 11.93 5.25
C SER A 135 -3.88 13.19 5.10
N VAL A 136 -4.41 14.23 4.46
CA VAL A 136 -3.68 15.49 4.31
C VAL A 136 -3.83 16.35 5.58
N ARG A 137 -2.74 17.02 5.97
CA ARG A 137 -2.71 18.00 7.06
C ARG A 137 -2.57 19.38 6.41
N GLY A 138 -3.70 20.04 6.20
CA GLY A 138 -3.81 21.23 5.34
C GLY A 138 -4.01 20.86 3.86
N GLY A 139 -4.62 21.78 3.11
CA GLY A 139 -5.06 21.54 1.72
C GLY A 139 -6.43 20.84 1.63
N GLU A 140 -7.01 20.89 0.44
CA GLU A 140 -8.30 20.28 0.11
C GLU A 140 -8.10 19.07 -0.81
N VAL A 141 -8.63 17.92 -0.40
CA VAL A 141 -8.80 16.78 -1.30
C VAL A 141 -9.92 17.14 -2.26
N THR A 142 -9.61 17.24 -3.55
CA THR A 142 -10.57 17.67 -4.59
C THR A 142 -11.24 16.51 -5.29
N SER A 143 -10.58 15.36 -5.35
CA SER A 143 -11.11 14.16 -5.99
C SER A 143 -10.45 12.89 -5.45
N THR A 144 -11.18 11.79 -5.48
CA THR A 144 -10.73 10.47 -5.00
C THR A 144 -11.11 9.40 -6.02
N ALA A 145 -10.17 8.51 -6.33
CA ALA A 145 -10.43 7.42 -7.26
C ALA A 145 -11.28 6.33 -6.60
N SER A 146 -12.27 5.82 -7.30
CA SER A 146 -13.00 4.62 -6.90
C SER A 146 -12.23 3.36 -7.27
N ILE A 147 -12.49 2.27 -6.54
CA ILE A 147 -12.00 0.93 -6.88
C ILE A 147 -13.19 0.05 -7.22
N SER A 148 -13.15 -0.58 -8.40
CA SER A 148 -14.14 -1.53 -8.88
C SER A 148 -13.48 -2.81 -9.36
N ARG A 149 -14.24 -3.90 -9.54
CA ARG A 149 -13.71 -5.18 -10.05
C ARG A 149 -14.12 -5.38 -11.51
N ASP A 150 -13.15 -5.66 -12.37
CA ASP A 150 -13.35 -5.99 -13.79
C ASP A 150 -12.35 -7.06 -14.23
N ASP A 151 -12.86 -8.14 -14.81
CA ASP A 151 -12.09 -9.25 -15.40
C ASP A 151 -10.91 -9.75 -14.55
N GLY A 152 -11.17 -10.05 -13.26
CA GLY A 152 -10.13 -10.54 -12.35
C GLY A 152 -9.10 -9.48 -11.91
N ALA A 153 -9.31 -8.22 -12.27
CA ALA A 153 -8.52 -7.08 -11.81
C ALA A 153 -9.39 -6.12 -10.99
N ALA A 154 -8.73 -5.36 -10.12
CA ALA A 154 -9.29 -4.14 -9.58
C ALA A 154 -8.91 -2.98 -10.49
N VAL A 155 -9.90 -2.18 -10.85
CA VAL A 155 -9.77 -0.99 -11.66
C VAL A 155 -9.85 0.21 -10.74
N VAL A 156 -8.77 0.98 -10.69
CA VAL A 156 -8.69 2.24 -9.95
C VAL A 156 -8.94 3.37 -10.93
N GLY A 157 -9.95 4.18 -10.69
CA GLY A 157 -10.31 5.25 -11.62
C GLY A 157 -11.09 6.39 -10.99
N PHE A 158 -10.90 7.57 -11.55
CA PHE A 158 -11.82 8.70 -11.38
C PHE A 158 -13.00 8.53 -12.34
N ASP A 159 -14.05 9.34 -12.17
CA ASP A 159 -15.30 9.23 -12.95
C ASP A 159 -15.08 9.15 -14.48
N ASP A 160 -14.06 9.84 -14.99
CA ASP A 160 -13.76 9.94 -16.43
C ASP A 160 -12.40 9.32 -16.83
N GLU A 161 -11.68 8.66 -15.91
CA GLU A 161 -10.30 8.22 -16.15
C GLU A 161 -9.94 6.95 -15.37
N THR A 162 -9.45 5.92 -16.07
CA THR A 162 -8.76 4.79 -15.43
C THR A 162 -7.32 5.17 -15.11
N VAL A 163 -6.96 5.10 -13.82
CA VAL A 163 -5.62 5.42 -13.31
C VAL A 163 -4.68 4.23 -13.43
N THR A 164 -5.16 3.04 -13.06
CA THR A 164 -4.45 1.77 -13.19
C THR A 164 -5.41 0.57 -13.02
N ARG A 165 -4.93 -0.61 -13.40
CA ARG A 165 -5.53 -1.90 -13.09
C ARG A 165 -4.52 -2.74 -12.34
N PHE A 166 -4.93 -3.46 -11.31
CA PHE A 166 -4.06 -4.41 -10.61
C PHE A 166 -4.73 -5.78 -10.50
N PRO A 167 -3.99 -6.88 -10.66
CA PRO A 167 -4.56 -8.22 -10.60
C PRO A 167 -5.12 -8.51 -9.20
N LEU A 168 -6.23 -9.25 -9.17
CA LEU A 168 -6.81 -9.78 -7.95
C LEU A 168 -6.73 -11.29 -7.96
N GLU A 169 -6.26 -11.85 -6.85
CA GLU A 169 -6.38 -13.28 -6.63
C GLU A 169 -7.86 -13.69 -6.57
N GLU A 170 -8.18 -14.90 -7.06
CA GLU A 170 -9.56 -15.38 -7.18
C GLU A 170 -10.31 -15.35 -5.85
N THR A 171 -9.60 -15.59 -4.75
CA THR A 171 -10.10 -15.64 -3.38
C THR A 171 -10.20 -14.27 -2.70
N THR A 172 -9.91 -13.19 -3.43
CA THR A 172 -10.23 -11.82 -2.99
C THR A 172 -11.74 -11.65 -2.84
N GLU A 173 -12.20 -11.38 -1.62
CA GLU A 173 -13.62 -11.18 -1.32
C GLU A 173 -14.08 -9.78 -1.69
N SER A 174 -13.31 -8.76 -1.30
CA SER A 174 -13.67 -7.37 -1.56
C SER A 174 -12.46 -6.47 -1.73
N VAL A 175 -12.64 -5.45 -2.55
CA VAL A 175 -11.77 -4.27 -2.66
C VAL A 175 -12.67 -3.05 -2.57
N GLY A 176 -12.17 -1.98 -1.98
CA GLY A 176 -12.95 -0.78 -1.80
C GLY A 176 -12.11 0.41 -1.37
N THR A 177 -12.82 1.52 -1.21
CA THR A 177 -12.24 2.78 -0.75
C THR A 177 -13.04 3.34 0.39
N GLN A 178 -12.36 4.04 1.29
CA GLN A 178 -12.97 4.93 2.25
C GLN A 178 -12.32 6.30 2.09
N ASP A 179 -13.14 7.32 1.96
CA ASP A 179 -12.64 8.64 1.65
C ASP A 179 -13.49 9.76 2.26
N ARG A 180 -12.91 10.95 2.25
CA ARG A 180 -13.55 12.19 2.64
C ARG A 180 -12.94 13.34 1.84
N ILE A 181 -13.71 13.87 0.90
CA ILE A 181 -13.39 15.05 0.09
C ILE A 181 -13.74 16.30 0.90
N GLU A 182 -12.73 17.06 1.31
CA GLU A 182 -12.79 18.40 1.92
C GLU A 182 -11.38 18.80 2.41
N ALA A 183 -11.29 19.92 3.14
CA ALA A 183 -10.09 20.29 3.87
C ALA A 183 -9.71 19.22 4.91
N GLU A 184 -8.42 18.89 5.01
CA GLU A 184 -7.94 17.79 5.86
C GLU A 184 -8.62 16.45 5.52
N GLY A 185 -8.93 16.26 4.24
CA GLY A 185 -9.53 15.04 3.70
C GLY A 185 -8.62 13.82 3.83
N TYR A 186 -9.18 12.65 3.55
CA TYR A 186 -8.43 11.41 3.53
C TYR A 186 -8.90 10.49 2.42
N TYR A 187 -8.02 9.57 2.05
CA TYR A 187 -8.30 8.49 1.13
C TYR A 187 -7.62 7.21 1.61
N VAL A 188 -8.38 6.13 1.68
CA VAL A 188 -7.92 4.79 2.04
C VAL A 188 -8.37 3.84 0.95
N ALA A 189 -7.43 3.11 0.38
CA ALA A 189 -7.73 1.90 -0.37
C ALA A 189 -7.67 0.72 0.60
N GLU A 190 -8.58 -0.24 0.44
CA GLU A 190 -8.59 -1.45 1.25
C GLU A 190 -9.01 -2.70 0.47
N TRP A 191 -8.53 -3.82 0.97
CA TRP A 191 -8.88 -5.16 0.53
C TRP A 191 -9.11 -6.06 1.77
N ASP A 192 -10.13 -6.91 1.71
CA ASP A 192 -10.36 -8.01 2.65
C ASP A 192 -10.64 -9.30 1.86
N GLY A 193 -10.16 -10.42 2.39
CA GLY A 193 -10.28 -11.74 1.77
C GLY A 193 -9.33 -12.74 2.41
N SER A 194 -9.02 -13.84 1.72
CA SER A 194 -8.02 -14.83 2.15
C SER A 194 -7.19 -15.22 0.93
N VAL A 195 -5.93 -14.81 0.86
CA VAL A 195 -5.05 -15.03 -0.30
C VAL A 195 -3.79 -15.78 0.12
N GLY A 196 -3.57 -16.95 -0.46
CA GLY A 196 -2.43 -17.83 -0.19
C GLY A 196 -1.15 -17.46 -0.96
N GLY A 197 -1.00 -16.20 -1.36
CA GLY A 197 0.08 -15.74 -2.24
C GLY A 197 0.31 -14.22 -2.17
N THR A 198 0.74 -13.66 -3.30
CA THR A 198 0.91 -12.22 -3.44
C THR A 198 -0.45 -11.53 -3.62
N GLN A 199 -0.65 -10.38 -2.96
CA GLN A 199 -1.73 -9.46 -3.32
C GLN A 199 -1.24 -8.01 -3.20
N SER A 200 -1.40 -7.24 -4.27
CA SER A 200 -1.26 -5.79 -4.28
C SER A 200 -2.61 -5.07 -4.18
N LEU A 201 -2.55 -3.83 -3.75
CA LEU A 201 -3.64 -2.88 -3.69
C LEU A 201 -3.14 -1.53 -4.18
N ASN A 202 -3.88 -0.88 -5.07
CA ASN A 202 -3.56 0.45 -5.58
C ASN A 202 -4.74 1.41 -5.33
N GLY A 203 -4.43 2.70 -5.26
CA GLY A 203 -5.43 3.75 -5.02
C GLY A 203 -4.89 5.12 -5.42
N ALA A 204 -5.78 6.10 -5.60
CA ALA A 204 -5.36 7.45 -5.95
C ALA A 204 -6.31 8.53 -5.43
N PHE A 205 -5.77 9.71 -5.15
CA PHE A 205 -6.55 10.92 -4.88
C PHE A 205 -5.82 12.16 -5.36
N GLU A 206 -6.54 13.27 -5.49
CA GLU A 206 -6.03 14.54 -5.97
C GLU A 206 -6.25 15.64 -4.95
N VAL A 207 -5.26 16.52 -4.86
CA VAL A 207 -5.30 17.71 -3.99
C VAL A 207 -4.99 18.96 -4.80
N ASP A 208 -5.57 20.07 -4.36
CA ASP A 208 -5.11 21.39 -4.76
C ASP A 208 -3.92 21.80 -3.87
N ARG A 209 -2.80 22.21 -4.48
CA ARG A 209 -1.55 22.50 -3.76
C ARG A 209 -1.22 23.98 -3.90
N GLU A 210 -2.09 24.82 -3.38
CA GLU A 210 -1.80 26.24 -3.21
C GLU A 210 -0.75 26.48 -2.08
N ASP A 211 -0.59 25.51 -1.17
CA ASP A 211 0.35 25.56 -0.03
C ASP A 211 1.16 24.25 0.15
N ASP A 212 2.33 24.35 0.80
CA ASP A 212 3.08 23.20 1.31
C ASP A 212 2.25 22.49 2.40
N HIS A 213 1.90 21.22 2.16
CA HIS A 213 1.12 20.42 3.11
C HIS A 213 1.87 19.18 3.54
N ALA A 214 1.75 18.89 4.83
CA ALA A 214 2.15 17.62 5.41
C ALA A 214 1.03 16.60 5.20
N PHE A 215 1.33 15.31 5.34
CA PHE A 215 0.32 14.27 5.34
C PHE A 215 0.63 13.21 6.39
N ARG A 216 -0.36 12.36 6.67
CA ARG A 216 -0.13 11.10 7.38
C ARG A 216 -0.33 9.97 6.40
N TRP A 217 0.60 9.05 6.42
CA TRP A 217 0.50 7.81 5.67
C TRP A 217 0.32 6.66 6.63
N THR A 218 -0.69 5.83 6.36
CA THR A 218 -0.99 4.62 7.12
C THR A 218 -0.91 3.41 6.20
N VAL A 219 -0.32 2.34 6.71
CA VAL A 219 -0.36 1.01 6.10
C VAL A 219 -0.76 -0.01 7.15
N ALA A 220 -1.58 -0.98 6.74
CA ALA A 220 -2.00 -2.09 7.57
C ALA A 220 -2.01 -3.39 6.77
N GLY A 221 -1.68 -4.48 7.45
CA GLY A 221 -1.67 -5.83 6.89
C GLY A 221 -1.99 -6.89 7.93
N GLY A 222 -2.44 -8.05 7.48
CA GLY A 222 -2.73 -9.15 8.39
C GLY A 222 -2.83 -10.49 7.67
N TYR A 223 -2.66 -11.57 8.43
CA TYR A 223 -2.82 -12.94 7.94
C TYR A 223 -3.69 -13.75 8.89
N THR A 224 -4.27 -14.83 8.35
CA THR A 224 -5.06 -15.81 9.10
C THR A 224 -4.43 -17.18 8.95
N PHE A 225 -4.31 -17.91 10.06
CA PHE A 225 -3.79 -19.29 10.05
C PHE A 225 -4.64 -20.19 10.92
N ILE A 226 -4.59 -21.48 10.62
CA ILE A 226 -5.33 -22.49 11.38
C ILE A 226 -4.40 -23.17 12.39
N GLN A 227 -4.80 -23.17 13.66
CA GLN A 227 -4.07 -23.85 14.72
C GLN A 227 -4.71 -25.21 15.01
N GLU A 228 -3.95 -26.28 14.76
CA GLU A 228 -4.26 -27.61 15.29
C GLU A 228 -3.84 -27.67 16.77
N ILE A 229 -4.77 -28.10 17.63
CA ILE A 229 -4.53 -28.38 19.06
C ILE A 229 -4.55 -29.90 19.25
#